data_AF-A0A2S0L678-F1
#
_entry.id   AF-A0A2S0L678-F1
#
_cell.length_a   1.000
_cell.length_b   1.000
_cell.length_c   1.000
_cell.angle_alpha   90.00
_cell.angle_beta   90.00
_cell.angle_gamma   90.00
#
_symmetry.space_group_name_H-M   'P 1'
#
loop_
_entity.id
_entity.type
_entity.pdbx_description
1 polymer ?
#
loop_
_entity_poly.entity_id
_entity_poly.type
_entity_poly.pdbx_seq_one_letter_code
_entity_poly.pdbx_strand_id
1 'polypeptide(L)'
;MIVVEISGEEQEFLKPYVEEWSELAAIKLERTDIRKYLDALDDMILCYGFDKKMEFYNEIGEGAQLIYDRVLDACDDYDDRKGGGE
;
A
#
# COMPACT_ATOMS: atom_id res chain seq x y z
N MET A 1 17.26 7.64 -5.35
CA MET A 1 15.94 7.58 -5.98
C MET A 1 15.29 6.34 -5.42
N ILE A 2 14.30 6.50 -4.53
CA ILE A 2 13.60 5.37 -3.93
C ILE A 2 12.68 4.80 -5.00
N VAL A 3 12.79 3.51 -5.20
CA VAL A 3 12.01 2.77 -6.18
C VAL A 3 11.54 1.51 -5.49
N VAL A 4 10.22 1.38 -5.30
CA VAL A 4 9.60 0.18 -4.74
C VAL A 4 8.95 -0.58 -5.89
N GLU A 5 9.28 -1.86 -6.02
CA GLU A 5 8.72 -2.75 -7.03
C GLU A 5 7.63 -3.62 -6.41
N ILE A 6 6.43 -3.57 -7.00
CA ILE A 6 5.27 -4.35 -6.58
C ILE A 6 5.32 -5.71 -7.27
N SER A 7 5.21 -6.77 -6.49
CA SER A 7 5.27 -8.15 -6.97
C SER A 7 4.03 -8.49 -7.80
N GLY A 8 4.15 -9.48 -8.68
CA GLY A 8 3.02 -9.95 -9.49
C GLY A 8 1.82 -10.39 -8.65
N GLU A 9 2.06 -11.05 -7.52
CA GLU A 9 1.01 -11.51 -6.60
C GLU A 9 0.22 -10.33 -5.98
N GLU A 10 0.92 -9.28 -5.56
CA GLU A 10 0.31 -8.06 -5.02
C GLU A 10 -0.50 -7.34 -6.12
N GLN A 11 -0.02 -7.34 -7.37
CA GLN A 11 -0.78 -6.80 -8.49
C GLN A 11 -2.03 -7.62 -8.80
N GLU A 12 -1.96 -8.94 -8.75
CA GLU A 12 -3.14 -9.79 -8.95
C GLU A 12 -4.18 -9.59 -7.85
N PHE A 13 -3.74 -9.40 -6.61
CA PHE A 13 -4.59 -9.05 -5.48
C PHE A 13 -5.28 -7.68 -5.66
N LEU A 14 -4.54 -6.68 -6.12
CA LEU A 14 -5.03 -5.31 -6.29
C LEU A 14 -5.84 -5.08 -7.57
N LYS A 15 -5.67 -5.95 -8.57
CA LYS A 15 -6.31 -5.85 -9.89
C LYS A 15 -7.80 -5.51 -9.89
N PRO A 16 -8.68 -6.13 -9.06
CA PRO A 16 -10.10 -5.77 -9.06
C PRO A 16 -10.39 -4.36 -8.49
N TYR A 17 -9.46 -3.77 -7.73
CA TYR A 17 -9.63 -2.47 -7.09
C TYR A 17 -8.99 -1.32 -7.90
N VAL A 18 -8.18 -1.65 -8.90
CA VAL A 18 -7.56 -0.68 -9.82
C VAL A 18 -8.59 0.19 -10.54
N GLU A 19 -9.79 -0.34 -10.81
CA GLU A 19 -10.85 0.43 -11.47
C GLU A 19 -11.31 1.62 -10.62
N GLU A 20 -11.28 1.49 -9.29
CA GLU A 20 -11.62 2.58 -8.36
C GLU A 20 -10.40 3.43 -8.01
N TRP A 21 -9.23 2.80 -7.80
CA TRP A 21 -7.97 3.48 -7.52
C TRP A 21 -6.92 3.10 -8.56
N SER A 22 -6.79 3.93 -9.61
CA SER A 22 -5.85 3.69 -10.72
C SER A 22 -4.38 3.60 -10.26
N GLU A 23 -4.08 4.26 -9.15
CA GLU A 23 -2.78 4.24 -8.47
C GLU A 23 -2.33 2.82 -8.10
N LEU A 24 -3.27 1.92 -7.77
CA LEU A 24 -2.96 0.54 -7.38
C LEU A 24 -2.40 -0.32 -8.53
N ALA A 25 -2.52 0.13 -9.79
CA ALA A 25 -1.93 -0.53 -10.95
C ALA A 25 -0.43 -0.30 -11.10
N ALA A 26 0.18 0.50 -10.22
CA ALA A 26 1.59 0.81 -10.28
C ALA A 26 2.44 -0.47 -10.09
N ILE A 27 3.26 -0.77 -11.11
CA ILE A 27 4.25 -1.86 -11.05
C ILE A 27 5.49 -1.40 -10.28
N LYS A 28 5.79 -0.10 -10.39
CA LYS A 28 6.99 0.53 -9.89
C LYS A 28 6.63 1.89 -9.30
N LEU A 29 6.91 2.09 -8.03
CA LEU A 29 6.58 3.30 -7.30
C LEU A 29 7.83 4.14 -7.09
N GLU A 30 7.78 5.39 -7.55
CA GLU A 30 8.79 6.39 -7.23
C GLU A 30 8.40 7.12 -5.94
N ARG A 31 9.36 7.76 -5.26
CA ARG A 31 9.12 8.50 -4.00
C ARG A 31 7.90 9.44 -4.04
N THR A 32 7.63 10.05 -5.19
CA THR A 32 6.50 10.96 -5.40
C THR A 32 5.15 10.26 -5.45
N ASP A 33 5.14 8.99 -5.87
CA ASP A 33 3.96 8.19 -6.16
C ASP A 33 3.67 7.21 -5.02
N ILE A 34 4.68 6.81 -4.24
CA ILE A 34 4.53 6.01 -3.01
C ILE A 34 3.45 6.61 -2.11
N ARG A 35 3.48 7.92 -1.88
CA ARG A 35 2.48 8.56 -1.00
C ARG A 35 1.06 8.40 -1.52
N LYS A 36 0.84 8.55 -2.83
CA LYS A 36 -0.49 8.39 -3.44
C LYS A 36 -0.94 6.93 -3.43
N TYR A 37 0.00 6.02 -3.64
CA TYR A 37 -0.25 4.58 -3.58
C TYR A 37 -0.65 4.13 -2.17
N LEU A 38 0.06 4.61 -1.15
CA LEU A 38 -0.29 4.35 0.26
C LEU A 38 -1.64 4.96 0.63
N ASP A 39 -1.94 6.17 0.15
CA ASP A 39 -3.26 6.82 0.36
C ASP A 39 -4.39 6.00 -0.27
N ALA A 40 -4.20 5.49 -1.49
CA ALA A 40 -5.15 4.60 -2.15
C ALA A 40 -5.32 3.25 -1.42
N LEU A 41 -4.23 2.68 -0.88
CA LEU A 41 -4.31 1.46 -0.06
C LEU A 41 -5.06 1.70 1.25
N ASP A 42 -4.84 2.84 1.91
CA ASP A 42 -5.56 3.21 3.14
C ASP A 42 -7.07 3.34 2.87
N ASP A 43 -7.45 4.04 1.79
CA ASP A 43 -8.85 4.19 1.38
C ASP A 43 -9.48 2.83 1.02
N MET A 44 -8.74 1.94 0.35
CA MET A 44 -9.14 0.57 0.09
C MET A 44 -9.33 -0.23 1.38
N ILE A 45 -8.43 -0.13 2.36
CA ILE A 45 -8.56 -0.82 3.65
C ILE A 45 -9.79 -0.32 4.40
N LEU A 46 -10.07 0.98 4.37
CA LEU A 46 -11.25 1.56 5.00
C LEU A 46 -12.56 1.14 4.30
N CYS A 47 -12.56 1.06 2.97
CA CYS A 47 -13.75 0.69 2.18
C CYS A 47 -14.02 -0.81 2.18
N TYR A 48 -12.98 -1.63 2.02
CA TYR A 48 -13.08 -3.07 1.77
C TYR A 48 -12.51 -3.94 2.87
N GLY A 49 -11.59 -3.43 3.69
CA GLY A 49 -10.94 -4.19 4.76
C GLY A 49 -11.81 -4.40 5.99
N PHE A 50 -12.89 -3.64 6.12
CA PHE A 50 -13.85 -3.74 7.22
C PHE A 50 -15.19 -4.29 6.74
N ASP A 51 -15.80 -5.17 7.54
CA ASP A 51 -17.21 -5.52 7.33
C ASP A 51 -18.10 -4.27 7.42
N LYS A 52 -19.33 -4.29 6.85
CA LYS A 52 -20.25 -3.13 6.85
C LYS A 52 -20.52 -2.51 8.23
N LYS A 53 -20.22 -3.23 9.32
CA LYS A 53 -20.33 -2.74 10.71
C LYS A 53 -19.01 -2.27 11.31
N MET A 54 -17.89 -2.35 10.59
CA MET A 54 -16.53 -2.07 11.04
C MET A 54 -16.08 -2.91 12.24
N GLU A 55 -16.72 -4.07 12.45
CA GLU A 55 -16.47 -4.93 13.62
C GLU A 55 -15.37 -5.98 13.38
N PHE A 56 -15.10 -6.32 12.11
CA PHE A 56 -14.13 -7.35 11.74
C PHE A 56 -13.23 -6.84 10.62
N TYR A 57 -11.93 -7.07 10.80
CA TYR A 57 -10.92 -6.91 9.79
C TYR A 57 -10.86 -8.18 8.95
N ASN A 58 -11.15 -8.08 7.67
CA ASN A 58 -11.27 -9.23 6.79
C ASN A 58 -9.96 -9.53 6.03
N GLU A 59 -9.94 -10.63 5.28
CA GLU A 59 -8.77 -11.07 4.51
C GLU A 59 -8.32 -10.03 3.45
N ILE A 60 -9.25 -9.20 2.94
CA ILE A 60 -8.93 -8.12 2.00
C ILE A 60 -8.17 -7.01 2.72
N GLY A 61 -8.64 -6.63 3.91
CA GLY A 61 -7.95 -5.68 4.77
C GLY A 61 -6.54 -6.16 5.08
N GLU A 62 -6.43 -7.40 5.58
CA GLU A 62 -5.14 -8.01 5.92
C GLU A 62 -4.18 -8.02 4.74
N GLY A 63 -4.64 -8.45 3.56
CA GLY A 63 -3.84 -8.41 2.34
C GLY A 63 -3.38 -7.01 1.96
N ALA A 64 -4.29 -6.03 1.98
CA ALA A 64 -3.96 -4.64 1.64
C ALA A 64 -3.00 -3.99 2.65
N GLN A 65 -3.15 -4.27 3.94
CA GLN A 65 -2.28 -3.73 4.98
C GLN A 65 -0.89 -4.36 4.98
N LEU A 66 -0.75 -5.64 4.59
CA LEU A 66 0.56 -6.24 4.37
C LEU A 66 1.32 -5.52 3.24
N ILE A 67 0.63 -5.16 2.15
CA ILE A 67 1.23 -4.38 1.05
C ILE A 67 1.58 -2.97 1.54
N TYR A 68 0.68 -2.34 2.29
CA TYR A 68 0.90 -1.00 2.86
C TYR A 68 2.17 -0.95 3.74
N ASP A 69 2.27 -1.87 4.71
CA ASP A 69 3.38 -1.93 5.66
C ASP A 69 4.71 -2.18 4.93
N ARG A 70 4.73 -3.11 3.96
CA ARG A 70 5.90 -3.39 3.13
C ARG A 70 6.33 -2.16 2.30
N VAL A 71 5.38 -1.47 1.67
CA VAL A 71 5.68 -0.29 0.84
C VAL A 71 6.14 0.88 1.70
N LEU A 72 5.57 1.02 2.90
CA LEU A 72 5.98 2.01 3.88
C LEU A 72 7.39 1.74 4.40
N ASP A 73 7.70 0.50 4.82
CA ASP A 73 9.04 0.07 5.27
C ASP A 73 10.09 0.30 4.18
N ALA A 74 9.79 -0.09 2.94
CA ALA A 74 10.67 0.14 1.80
C ALA A 74 10.86 1.63 1.48
N CYS A 75 9.94 2.50 1.90
CA CYS A 75 10.09 3.95 1.80
C CYS A 75 10.87 4.53 2.99
N ASP A 76 10.63 4.03 4.21
CA ASP A 76 11.21 4.50 5.46
C ASP A 76 12.70 4.14 5.60
N ASP A 77 13.13 2.95 5.14
CA ASP A 77 14.56 2.56 5.07
C ASP A 77 15.42 3.59 4.31
N TYR A 78 14.81 4.35 3.40
CA TYR A 78 15.49 5.43 2.68
C TYR A 78 15.40 6.81 3.35
N ASP A 79 14.39 7.07 4.18
CA ASP A 79 14.28 8.31 4.97
C ASP A 79 15.09 8.21 6.30
N ASP A 80 15.32 6.98 6.82
CA ASP A 80 16.11 6.70 8.02
C ASP A 80 17.62 7.00 7.87
N ARG A 81 18.13 7.14 6.63
CA ARG A 81 19.46 7.79 6.42
C ARG A 81 19.48 9.27 6.82
N LYS A 82 18.39 9.79 7.38
CA LYS A 82 18.29 11.10 8.03
C LYS A 82 17.65 11.04 9.42
N GLY A 83 17.66 9.88 10.07
CA GLY A 83 17.00 9.62 11.36
C GLY A 83 17.89 9.01 12.43
N GLY A 84 19.17 9.37 12.48
CA GLY A 84 20.01 9.08 13.66
C GLY A 84 19.43 9.74 14.91
N GLY A 85 18.60 9.02 15.64
CA GLY A 85 18.11 9.38 16.97
C GLY A 85 18.69 8.42 17.99
N GLU A 86 19.75 8.88 18.66
CA GLU A 86 20.29 8.32 19.92
C GLU A 86 19.25 8.32 21.05
#